data_AF-A0A530GDA1-F1
#
_entry.id   AF-A0A530GDA1-F1
#
_cell.length_a   1.000
_cell.length_b   1.000
_cell.length_c   1.000
_cell.angle_alpha   90.00
_cell.angle_beta   90.00
_cell.angle_gamma   90.00
#
_symmetry.space_group_name_H-M   'P 1'
#
loop_
_entity.id
_entity.type
_entity.pdbx_description
1 polymer ?
#
loop_
_entity_poly.entity_id
_entity_poly.type
_entity_poly.pdbx_seq_one_letter_code
_entity_poly.pdbx_strand_id
1 'polypeptide(L)' 'AIYDKLFGPDSNFEPHPQMVGKWGVSDDRKIYTFELRDGLGWHDGTPVTAADCVASIRRWGQVAAAGQLLMSRAQDIS' A
#
# COMPACT_ATOMS: atom_id res chain seq x y z
N ALA A 1 4.11 13.26 11.84
CA ALA A 1 3.14 12.18 11.51
C ALA A 1 3.58 10.91 12.26
N ILE A 2 2.64 10.06 12.67
CA ILE A 2 2.95 8.80 13.41
C ILE A 2 3.10 7.61 12.46
N TYR A 3 2.49 7.66 11.27
CA TYR A 3 2.48 6.55 10.31
C TYR A 3 2.83 7.05 8.91
N ASP A 4 3.41 6.16 8.11
CA ASP A 4 3.63 6.35 6.68
C ASP A 4 2.57 5.61 5.84
N LYS A 5 2.42 6.01 4.58
CA LYS A 5 1.56 5.36 3.58
C LYS A 5 2.40 4.75 2.47
N LEU A 6 1.82 3.83 1.70
CA LEU A 6 2.43 3.37 0.45
C LEU A 6 2.66 4.55 -0.50
N PHE A 7 1.61 5.36 -0.69
CA PHE A 7 1.63 6.62 -1.43
C PHE A 7 1.04 7.76 -0.60
N GLY A 8 1.67 8.91 -0.64
CA GLY A 8 1.20 10.14 -0.01
C GLY A 8 0.85 11.20 -1.06
N PRO A 9 -0.23 11.98 -0.87
CA PRO A 9 -0.49 13.13 -1.71
C PRO A 9 0.50 14.26 -1.38
N ASP A 10 0.89 15.03 -2.39
CA ASP A 10 1.51 16.34 -2.20
C ASP A 10 0.46 17.44 -1.92
N SER A 11 0.88 18.71 -1.92
CA SER A 11 -0.01 19.86 -1.72
C SER A 11 -1.08 20.02 -2.81
N ASN A 12 -0.90 19.41 -3.97
CA ASN A 12 -1.83 19.43 -5.10
C ASN A 12 -2.71 18.16 -5.15
N PHE A 13 -2.61 17.29 -4.14
CA PHE A 13 -3.26 15.98 -4.09
C PHE A 13 -2.76 14.97 -5.13
N GLU A 14 -1.58 15.18 -5.72
CA GLU A 14 -0.98 14.20 -6.61
C GLU A 14 -0.31 13.08 -5.79
N PRO A 15 -0.54 11.80 -6.11
CA PRO A 15 0.03 10.69 -5.36
C PRO A 15 1.51 10.49 -5.67
N HIS A 16 2.35 10.50 -4.64
CA HIS A 16 3.78 10.21 -4.72
C HIS A 16 4.16 9.00 -3.86
N PRO A 17 5.14 8.18 -4.27
CA PRO A 17 5.66 7.11 -3.43
C PRO A 17 6.16 7.62 -2.08
N GLN A 18 5.84 6.92 -1.00
CA GLN A 18 6.36 7.23 0.35
C GLN A 18 7.09 6.01 0.95
N MET A 19 6.38 4.91 1.22
CA MET A 19 7.01 3.64 1.60
C MET A 19 7.48 2.83 0.38
N VAL A 20 6.92 3.10 -0.79
CA VAL A 20 7.24 2.40 -2.03
C VAL A 20 8.52 2.96 -2.65
N GLY A 21 9.49 2.09 -2.93
CA GLY A 21 10.71 2.43 -3.66
C GLY A 21 10.57 2.23 -5.17
N LYS A 22 9.91 1.14 -5.57
CA LYS A 22 9.64 0.81 -6.97
C LYS A 22 8.24 0.26 -7.11
N TRP A 23 7.59 0.58 -8.23
CA TRP A 23 6.28 0.01 -8.54
C TRP A 23 6.13 -0.23 -10.03
N GLY A 24 5.21 -1.13 -10.38
CA GLY A 24 4.93 -1.50 -11.75
C GLY A 24 3.50 -1.98 -11.91
N VAL A 25 3.04 -1.95 -13.16
CA VAL A 25 1.71 -2.38 -13.57
C VAL A 25 1.88 -3.34 -14.74
N SER A 26 1.19 -4.47 -14.72
CA SER A 26 1.16 -5.40 -15.85
C SER A 26 0.54 -4.77 -17.09
N ASP A 27 0.84 -5.31 -18.27
CA ASP A 27 0.33 -4.79 -19.55
C ASP A 27 -1.21 -4.75 -19.61
N ASP A 28 -1.87 -5.74 -19.00
CA ASP A 28 -3.33 -5.83 -18.91
C ASP A 28 -3.94 -4.98 -17.78
N ARG A 29 -3.09 -4.30 -17.00
CA ARG A 29 -3.44 -3.43 -15.86
C ARG A 29 -4.22 -4.12 -14.76
N LYS A 30 -4.05 -5.44 -14.60
CA LYS A 30 -4.70 -6.21 -13.53
C LYS A 30 -3.79 -6.51 -12.35
N ILE A 31 -2.47 -6.44 -12.54
CA ILE A 31 -1.49 -6.70 -11.48
C ILE A 31 -0.71 -5.41 -11.23
N TYR A 32 -0.74 -4.97 -9.97
CA TYR A 32 0.04 -3.85 -9.47
C TYR A 32 1.04 -4.41 -8.46
N THR A 33 2.32 -4.14 -8.68
CA THR A 33 3.40 -4.58 -7.79
C THR A 33 4.02 -3.37 -7.14
N PHE A 34 4.12 -3.40 -5.81
CA PHE A 34 4.73 -2.35 -5.00
C PHE A 34 5.88 -2.95 -4.19
N GLU A 35 7.09 -2.51 -4.49
CA GLU A 35 8.31 -2.87 -3.77
C GLU A 35 8.60 -1.80 -2.72
N LEU A 36 8.70 -2.22 -1.46
CA LEU A 36 9.02 -1.32 -0.36
C LEU A 36 10.48 -0.85 -0.46
N ARG A 37 10.74 0.41 -0.11
CA ARG A 37 12.11 0.93 -0.04
C ARG A 37 12.87 0.33 1.15
N ASP A 38 14.20 0.30 1.04
CA ASP A 38 15.06 -0.16 2.12
C ASP A 38 14.94 0.71 3.39
N GLY A 39 15.22 0.09 4.54
CA GLY A 39 15.35 0.78 5.83
C GLY A 39 14.04 1.19 6.48
N LEU A 40 12.89 0.67 6.03
CA LEU A 40 11.62 0.89 6.74
C LEU A 40 11.59 0.12 8.06
N GLY A 41 11.27 0.83 9.14
CA GLY A 41 11.14 0.27 10.48
C GLY A 41 9.94 0.86 11.22
N TRP A 42 9.33 0.03 12.06
CA TRP A 42 8.39 0.46 13.08
C TRP A 42 9.11 1.27 14.17
N HIS A 43 8.35 1.98 14.99
CA HIS A 43 8.92 2.80 16.08
C HIS A 43 9.64 1.98 17.16
N ASP A 44 9.41 0.67 17.21
CA ASP A 44 10.12 -0.27 18.10
C ASP A 44 11.39 -0.88 17.46
N GLY A 45 11.71 -0.50 16.23
CA GLY A 45 12.86 -1.00 15.48
C GLY A 45 12.61 -2.27 14.67
N THR A 46 11.42 -2.89 14.75
CA THR A 46 11.07 -4.05 13.92
C THR A 46 10.98 -3.61 12.44
N PRO A 47 11.51 -4.37 11.47
CA PRO A 47 11.38 -4.03 10.07
C PRO A 47 9.92 -4.00 9.61
N VAL A 48 9.57 -3.05 8.74
CA VAL A 48 8.28 -3.09 8.04
C VAL A 48 8.40 -4.00 6.82
N THR A 49 7.39 -4.85 6.62
CA THR A 49 7.35 -5.84 5.54
C THR A 49 6.12 -5.65 4.65
N ALA A 50 6.11 -6.34 3.49
CA ALA A 50 4.94 -6.39 2.63
C ALA A 50 3.73 -7.01 3.36
N ALA A 51 3.95 -7.97 4.26
CA ALA A 51 2.88 -8.61 5.02
C ALA A 51 2.10 -7.60 5.89
N ASP A 52 2.79 -6.61 6.45
CA ASP A 52 2.15 -5.54 7.22
C ASP A 52 1.24 -4.67 6.35
N CYS A 53 1.69 -4.39 5.13
CA CYS A 53 0.94 -3.63 4.14
C CYS A 53 -0.32 -4.40 3.70
N VAL A 54 -0.17 -5.69 3.41
CA VAL A 54 -1.28 -6.61 3.07
C VAL A 54 -2.31 -6.67 4.20
N ALA A 55 -1.85 -6.85 5.45
CA ALA A 55 -2.73 -6.88 6.62
C ALA A 55 -3.51 -5.56 6.75
N SER A 56 -2.85 -4.42 6.56
CA SER A 56 -3.48 -3.10 6.61
C SER A 56 -4.53 -2.90 5.51
N ILE A 57 -4.22 -3.29 4.26
CA ILE A 57 -5.15 -3.19 3.12
C ILE A 57 -6.37 -4.09 3.35
N ARG A 58 -6.17 -5.33 3.83
CA ARG A 58 -7.28 -6.25 4.16
C ARG A 58 -8.19 -5.66 5.23
N ARG A 59 -7.61 -5.12 6.31
CA ARG A 59 -8.38 -4.45 7.37
C ARG A 59 -9.15 -3.25 6.85
N TRP A 60 -8.50 -2.38 6.06
CA TRP A 60 -9.15 -1.22 5.44
C TRP A 60 -10.29 -1.64 4.51
N GLY A 61 -10.09 -2.70 3.71
CA GLY A 61 -11.07 -3.25 2.78
C GLY A 61 -12.35 -3.78 3.43
N GLN A 62 -12.31 -4.14 4.71
CA GLN A 62 -13.49 -4.57 5.44
C GLN A 62 -14.36 -3.40 5.93
N VAL A 63 -13.75 -2.24 6.22
CA VAL A 63 -14.42 -1.14 6.94
C VAL A 63 -14.74 0.07 6.08
N ALA A 64 -13.96 0.36 5.04
CA ALA A 64 -14.16 1.51 4.18
C ALA A 64 -14.99 1.13 2.94
N ALA A 65 -15.98 1.93 2.57
CA ALA A 65 -16.83 1.65 1.40
C ALA A 65 -16.02 1.49 0.10
N ALA A 66 -15.03 2.35 -0.14
CA ALA A 66 -14.11 2.22 -1.28
C ALA A 66 -13.28 0.93 -1.21
N GLY A 67 -12.88 0.53 0.01
CA GLY A 67 -12.17 -0.70 0.26
C GLY A 67 -13.01 -1.94 0.00
N GLN A 68 -14.27 -1.94 0.43
CA GLN A 68 -15.22 -3.02 0.15
C GLN A 68 -15.45 -3.19 -1.35
N LEU A 69 -15.59 -2.07 -2.08
CA LEU A 69 -15.69 -2.09 -3.53
C LEU A 69 -14.42 -2.69 -4.17
N LEU A 70 -13.23 -2.27 -3.74
CA LEU A 70 -11.97 -2.85 -4.21
C LEU A 70 -11.92 -4.37 -3.94
N MET A 71 -12.24 -4.80 -2.72
CA MET A 71 -12.22 -6.22 -2.33
C MET A 71 -13.22 -7.06 -3.14
N SER A 72 -14.35 -6.49 -3.56
CA SER A 72 -15.31 -7.19 -4.44
C SER A 72 -14.80 -7.43 -5.87
N ARG A 73 -13.69 -6.81 -6.25
CA ARG A 73 -13.12 -6.86 -7.61
C ARG A 73 -11.70 -7.45 -7.66
N ALA A 74 -10.98 -7.37 -6.55
CA ALA A 74 -9.66 -7.95 -6.44
C ALA A 74 -9.76 -9.48 -6.37
N GLN A 75 -8.96 -10.17 -7.18
CA GLN A 75 -8.85 -11.62 -7.12
C GLN A 75 -7.93 -12.07 -5.98
N ASP A 76 -6.85 -11.32 -5.72
CA ASP A 76 -5.88 -11.58 -4.67
C ASP A 76 -5.25 -10.27 -4.16
N ILE A 77 -4.75 -10.29 -2.93
CA ILE A 77 -3.91 -9.25 -2.32
C ILE A 77 -2.83 -9.97 -1.50
N SER A 78 -1.58 -9.86 -1.96
CA SER A 78 -0.39 -10.51 -1.43
C SER A 78 0.80 -9.57 -1.26
#